data_AF-A0A6M2D498-F1
#
_entry.id   AF-A0A6M2D498-F1
#
_cell.length_a   1.000
_cell.length_b   1.000
_cell.length_c   1.000
_cell.angle_alpha   90.00
_cell.angle_beta   90.00
_cell.angle_gamma   90.00
#
_symmetry.space_group_name_H-M   'P 1'
#
loop_
_entity.id
_entity.type
_entity.pdbx_description
1 polymer ?
#
loop_
_entity_poly.entity_id
_entity_poly.type
_entity_poly.pdbx_seq_one_letter_code
_entity_poly.pdbx_strand_id
1 'polypeptide(L)'
;MSNSGFVEDSIVSKVNELSSALLDTSNNIHCLNSKIQAYRQEQNAAVEVLKENVDVCLRHISSREATTPLQLTSARDSPTNPWRMVRDKEATILELERKNDHLRAKHESVQEKLKEKSEELLNSSRLLSEKSQEASLLQDSLAVAERRLAESQREVERTALRLRHAEEDSEKQTARMKSEIARLERELLNERERHSSSLLGLQQELKQIHLESSSWQERYMREKQKTSQLSEEVSQSRTQRLRFEKVDSARSEEDTDNLEKGNSVVQSPELEDMKTKYDALKKELTQLKQKVAQNGSAQDFSAIASPEEFNRLILEKRDIEEVCLSFDRKFQKQTQVLKRLDQMLKESEAKVEKLTQVKLEKQKNYQDFVQYVGEKLDFVVGLLSIRSADTFQALFASELAGKRPLSFQVAEIKSKFHWVLQEIRSLCLGEAESKTQSITCPSQVHHCSSSGSDAKVKPKKLYRS
;
A
#
# COMPACT_ATOMS: atom_id res chain seq x y z
N MET A 1 2.02 44.84 1.20
CA MET A 1 2.39 46.05 0.42
C MET A 1 2.31 47.23 1.38
N SER A 2 3.41 47.63 2.00
CA SER A 2 3.42 48.70 3.03
C SER A 2 4.84 49.17 3.45
N ASN A 3 5.85 49.05 2.58
CA ASN A 3 7.22 49.53 2.87
C ASN A 3 7.69 50.69 1.99
N SER A 4 6.96 51.07 0.93
CA SER A 4 7.36 52.21 0.07
C SER A 4 7.05 53.56 0.72
N GLY A 5 5.90 53.69 1.38
CA GLY A 5 5.50 54.94 2.05
C GLY A 5 6.44 55.36 3.18
N PHE A 6 6.96 54.40 3.96
CA PHE A 6 7.88 54.70 5.06
C PHE A 6 9.24 55.20 4.58
N VAL A 7 9.71 54.75 3.41
CA VAL A 7 10.97 55.21 2.82
C VAL A 7 10.81 56.60 2.20
N GLU A 8 9.69 56.85 1.50
CA GLU A 8 9.36 58.17 0.96
C GLU A 8 9.21 59.21 2.07
N ASP A 9 8.48 58.89 3.15
CA ASP A 9 8.32 59.79 4.30
C ASP A 9 9.66 60.06 4.99
N SER A 10 10.56 59.07 5.08
CA SER A 10 11.90 59.26 5.65
C SER A 10 12.79 60.15 4.79
N ILE A 11 12.71 60.02 3.46
CA ILE A 11 13.44 60.88 2.52
C ILE A 11 12.90 62.31 2.60
N VAL A 12 11.59 62.50 2.58
CA VAL A 12 10.94 63.81 2.69
C VAL A 12 11.30 64.49 4.01
N SER A 13 11.31 63.75 5.12
CA SER A 13 11.74 64.28 6.43
C SER A 13 13.19 64.77 6.40
N LYS A 14 14.12 63.99 5.85
CA LYS A 14 15.53 64.39 5.76
C LYS A 14 15.77 65.57 4.81
N VAL A 15 15.01 65.64 3.71
CA VAL A 15 15.07 66.77 2.78
C VAL A 15 14.57 68.06 3.47
N ASN A 16 13.52 67.98 4.29
CA ASN A 16 13.02 69.12 5.05
C ASN A 16 14.00 69.56 6.14
N GLU A 17 14.62 68.63 6.85
CA GLU A 17 15.68 68.95 7.84
C GLU A 17 16.88 69.64 7.20
N LEU A 18 17.37 69.11 6.07
CA LEU A 18 18.48 69.72 5.32
C LEU A 18 18.10 71.11 4.78
N SER A 19 16.87 71.28 4.31
CA SER A 19 16.38 72.58 3.81
C SER A 19 16.29 73.62 4.92
N SER A 20 15.84 73.23 6.12
CA SER A 20 15.81 74.12 7.29
C SER A 20 17.23 74.50 7.73
N ALA A 21 18.15 73.54 7.81
CA ALA A 21 19.54 73.81 8.20
C ALA A 21 20.27 74.73 7.19
N LEU A 22 19.95 74.61 5.89
CA LEU A 22 20.50 75.48 4.86
C LEU A 22 19.95 76.91 5.00
N LEU A 23 18.65 77.06 5.29
CA LEU A 23 18.03 78.37 5.53
C LEU A 23 18.65 79.07 6.76
N ASP A 24 18.86 78.34 7.85
CA ASP A 24 19.50 78.86 9.07
C ASP A 24 20.94 79.28 8.80
N THR A 25 21.69 78.49 8.01
CA THR A 25 23.05 78.84 7.61
C THR A 25 23.07 80.10 6.74
N SER A 26 22.14 80.23 5.81
CA SER A 26 21.98 81.42 4.97
C SER A 26 21.69 82.67 5.81
N ASN A 27 20.78 82.57 6.79
CA ASN A 27 20.46 83.67 7.72
C ASN A 27 21.67 84.06 8.58
N ASN A 28 22.46 83.08 9.04
CA ASN A 28 23.68 83.32 9.79
C ASN A 28 24.74 84.05 8.95
N ILE A 29 24.91 83.66 7.69
CA ILE A 29 25.81 84.34 6.74
C ILE A 29 25.36 85.79 6.53
N HIS A 30 24.05 86.03 6.36
CA HIS A 30 23.53 87.38 6.20
C HIS A 30 23.77 88.24 7.46
N CYS A 31 23.55 87.69 8.65
CA CYS A 31 23.81 88.38 9.92
C CYS A 31 25.30 88.73 10.09
N LEU A 32 26.20 87.80 9.75
CA LEU A 32 27.65 88.05 9.77
C LEU A 32 28.05 89.14 8.78
N ASN A 33 27.49 89.15 7.56
CA ASN A 33 27.76 90.21 6.59
C ASN A 33 27.30 91.58 7.09
N SER A 34 26.12 91.67 7.73
CA SER A 34 25.66 92.91 8.35
C SER A 34 26.60 93.39 9.46
N LYS A 35 27.12 92.48 10.29
CA LYS A 35 28.14 92.82 11.33
C LYS A 35 29.45 93.30 10.72
N ILE A 36 29.94 92.65 9.65
CA ILE A 36 31.15 93.07 8.95
C ILE A 36 30.98 94.47 8.36
N GLN A 37 29.81 94.77 7.80
CA GLN A 37 29.51 96.09 7.24
C GLN A 37 29.46 97.16 8.33
N ALA A 38 28.87 96.87 9.49
CA ALA A 38 28.88 97.77 10.65
C ALA A 38 30.31 98.04 11.15
N TYR A 39 31.14 96.99 11.26
CA TYR A 39 32.56 97.14 11.63
C TYR A 39 33.33 98.01 10.63
N ARG A 40 33.07 97.87 9.32
CA ARG A 40 33.70 98.72 8.30
C ARG A 40 33.25 100.18 8.42
N GLN A 41 31.99 100.44 8.74
CA GLN A 41 31.50 101.80 8.98
C GLN A 41 32.16 102.44 10.21
N GLU A 42 32.28 101.68 11.31
CA GLU A 42 32.97 102.12 12.52
C GLU A 42 34.47 102.36 12.28
N GLN A 43 35.13 101.47 11.54
CA GLN A 43 36.53 101.65 11.13
C GLN A 43 36.71 102.89 10.28
N ASN A 44 35.83 103.12 9.30
CA ASN A 44 35.88 104.33 8.47
C ASN A 44 35.65 105.60 9.29
N ALA A 45 34.70 105.58 10.24
CA ALA A 45 34.48 106.70 11.15
C ALA A 45 35.72 106.99 12.02
N ALA A 46 36.37 105.96 12.55
CA ALA A 46 37.61 106.09 13.31
C ALA A 46 38.75 106.67 12.47
N VAL A 47 38.85 106.27 11.19
CA VAL A 47 39.84 106.82 10.24
C VAL A 47 39.59 108.29 9.96
N GLU A 48 38.34 108.72 9.77
CA GLU A 48 38.01 110.14 9.55
C GLU A 48 38.33 111.00 10.78
N VAL A 49 38.01 110.52 11.99
CA VAL A 49 38.42 111.19 13.24
C VAL A 49 39.95 111.29 13.35
N LEU A 50 40.67 110.26 12.93
CA LEU A 50 42.14 110.26 12.94
C LEU A 50 42.71 111.29 11.95
N LYS A 51 42.12 111.42 10.76
CA LYS A 51 42.49 112.43 9.77
C LYS A 51 42.27 113.84 10.31
N GLU A 52 41.12 114.10 10.94
CA GLU A 52 40.82 115.40 11.54
C GLU A 52 41.83 115.76 12.65
N ASN A 53 42.18 114.78 13.49
CA ASN A 53 43.22 114.96 14.52
C ASN A 53 44.60 115.23 13.92
N VAL A 54 44.96 114.55 12.82
CA VAL A 54 46.21 114.82 12.09
C VAL A 54 46.20 116.22 11.48
N ASP A 55 45.08 116.68 10.93
CA ASP A 55 44.95 118.03 10.38
C ASP A 55 45.01 119.12 11.46
N VAL A 56 44.51 118.85 12.68
CA VAL A 56 44.71 119.73 13.85
C VAL A 56 46.20 119.79 14.23
N CYS A 57 46.88 118.64 14.30
CA CYS A 57 48.32 118.58 14.58
C CYS A 57 49.15 119.29 13.51
N LEU A 58 48.82 119.11 12.23
CA LEU A 58 49.47 119.80 11.11
C LEU A 58 49.24 121.32 11.20
N ARG A 59 48.02 121.79 11.53
CA ARG A 59 47.75 123.21 11.80
C ARG A 59 48.57 123.75 12.97
N HIS A 60 48.78 122.97 14.04
CA HIS A 60 49.63 123.36 15.17
C HIS A 60 51.12 123.42 14.80
N ILE A 61 51.59 122.56 13.90
CA ILE A 61 52.96 122.59 13.40
C ILE A 61 53.14 123.78 12.43
N SER A 62 52.20 124.02 11.54
CA SER A 62 52.22 125.13 10.58
C SER A 62 51.98 126.52 11.20
N SER A 63 51.45 126.61 12.41
CA SER A 63 51.25 127.88 13.15
C SER A 63 52.39 128.22 14.12
N ARG A 64 53.41 127.36 14.24
CA ARG A 64 54.52 127.53 15.18
C ARG A 64 55.80 127.90 14.46
N GLU A 65 55.84 129.13 13.94
CA GLU A 65 57.09 129.81 13.61
C GLU A 65 57.63 130.57 14.83
N ALA A 66 58.91 130.31 15.11
CA ALA A 66 59.87 131.11 15.86
C ALA A 66 59.89 131.11 17.42
N THR A 67 61.14 131.11 17.90
CA THR A 67 61.70 131.44 19.24
C THR A 67 61.70 130.31 20.29
N THR A 68 62.79 129.91 20.95
CA THR A 68 64.25 130.21 20.90
C THR A 68 64.95 129.10 21.74
N PRO A 69 66.25 128.81 21.51
CA PRO A 69 66.97 127.73 22.17
C PRO A 69 67.78 128.24 23.39
N LEU A 70 67.95 127.39 24.41
CA LEU A 70 69.17 127.19 25.23
C LEU A 70 68.80 126.59 26.58
N GLN A 71 69.27 125.36 26.84
CA GLN A 71 70.07 124.99 28.01
C GLN A 71 70.31 123.47 28.00
N LEU A 72 71.35 123.07 27.27
CA LEU A 72 71.94 121.73 27.30
C LEU A 72 73.02 121.70 28.37
N THR A 73 72.70 121.30 29.60
CA THR A 73 73.65 120.68 30.56
C THR A 73 72.89 120.02 31.71
N SER A 74 72.20 118.91 31.45
CA SER A 74 71.77 117.95 32.50
C SER A 74 71.22 116.67 31.86
N ALA A 75 72.07 115.91 31.17
CA ALA A 75 71.60 114.74 30.39
C ALA A 75 72.57 113.56 30.39
N ARG A 76 73.33 113.34 31.47
CA ARG A 76 74.10 112.09 31.60
C ARG A 76 73.28 110.94 32.19
N ASP A 77 72.32 111.23 33.07
CA ASP A 77 71.43 110.24 33.69
C ASP A 77 69.94 110.40 33.32
N SER A 78 69.66 111.08 32.20
CA SER A 78 68.29 111.23 31.72
C SER A 78 67.78 109.91 31.12
N PRO A 79 66.49 109.54 31.33
CA PRO A 79 65.82 108.45 30.60
C PRO A 79 65.91 108.59 29.07
N THR A 80 66.21 109.80 28.58
CA THR A 80 66.43 110.14 27.17
C THR A 80 67.90 110.08 26.72
N ASN A 81 68.81 109.44 27.48
CA ASN A 81 70.18 109.18 27.01
C ASN A 81 70.15 108.25 25.78
N PRO A 82 70.65 108.68 24.61
CA PRO A 82 70.57 107.91 23.36
C PRO A 82 71.17 106.50 23.47
N TRP A 83 72.27 106.32 24.21
CA TRP A 83 72.92 105.03 24.37
C TRP A 83 72.15 104.06 25.27
N ARG A 84 71.42 104.59 26.26
CA ARG A 84 70.54 103.77 27.11
C ARG A 84 69.32 103.29 26.33
N MET A 85 68.70 104.17 25.54
CA MET A 85 67.61 103.81 24.63
C MET A 85 68.02 102.75 23.61
N VAL A 86 69.25 102.80 23.07
CA VAL A 86 69.77 101.78 22.16
C VAL A 86 69.86 100.43 22.88
N ARG A 87 70.44 100.37 24.08
CA ARG A 87 70.54 99.12 24.85
C ARG A 87 69.19 98.56 25.28
N ASP A 88 68.23 99.42 25.64
CA ASP A 88 66.87 99.01 25.98
C ASP A 88 66.14 98.45 24.73
N LYS A 89 66.36 99.04 23.56
CA LYS A 89 65.86 98.53 22.28
C LYS A 89 66.52 97.21 21.88
N GLU A 90 67.83 97.05 22.06
CA GLU A 90 68.55 95.79 21.84
C GLU A 90 68.01 94.67 22.73
N ALA A 91 67.77 94.95 24.02
CA ALA A 91 67.16 93.99 24.94
C ALA A 91 65.74 93.59 24.49
N THR A 92 64.94 94.58 24.04
CA THR A 92 63.60 94.34 23.50
C THR A 92 63.64 93.51 22.21
N ILE A 93 64.58 93.78 21.31
CA ILE A 93 64.78 93.01 20.07
C ILE A 93 65.12 91.56 20.40
N LEU A 94 66.09 91.32 21.29
CA LEU A 94 66.45 89.97 21.73
C LEU A 94 65.29 89.22 22.40
N GLU A 95 64.42 89.91 23.14
CA GLU A 95 63.21 89.32 23.71
C GLU A 95 62.19 88.95 22.62
N LEU A 96 61.99 89.84 21.64
CA LEU A 96 61.11 89.60 20.50
C LEU A 96 61.63 88.46 19.61
N GLU A 97 62.94 88.34 19.41
CA GLU A 97 63.58 87.24 18.68
C GLU A 97 63.34 85.90 19.38
N ARG A 98 63.57 85.83 20.71
CA ARG A 98 63.27 84.62 21.49
C ARG A 98 61.79 84.24 21.43
N LYS A 99 60.89 85.23 21.50
CA LYS A 99 59.44 85.00 21.35
C LYS A 99 59.11 84.50 19.95
N ASN A 100 59.75 85.04 18.91
CA ASN A 100 59.56 84.62 17.53
C ASN A 100 60.02 83.17 17.31
N ASP A 101 61.21 82.81 17.80
CA ASP A 101 61.74 81.44 17.69
C ASP A 101 60.85 80.44 18.44
N HIS A 102 60.33 80.81 19.63
CA HIS A 102 59.36 79.99 20.36
C HIS A 102 58.05 79.81 19.59
N LEU A 103 57.55 80.86 18.92
CA LEU A 103 56.36 80.77 18.08
C LEU A 103 56.60 79.91 16.84
N ARG A 104 57.78 79.97 16.21
CA ARG A 104 58.14 79.08 15.11
C ARG A 104 58.18 77.62 15.54
N ALA A 105 58.87 77.30 16.65
CA ALA A 105 58.92 75.94 17.18
C ALA A 105 57.52 75.39 17.54
N LYS A 106 56.65 76.22 18.11
CA LYS A 106 55.24 75.85 18.35
C LYS A 106 54.48 75.61 17.05
N HIS A 107 54.68 76.46 16.04
CA HIS A 107 54.04 76.30 14.74
C HIS A 107 54.47 74.99 14.07
N GLU A 108 55.77 74.69 14.05
CA GLU A 108 56.33 73.44 13.53
C GLU A 108 55.76 72.21 14.26
N SER A 109 55.70 72.24 15.60
CA SER A 109 55.12 71.14 16.38
C SER A 109 53.63 70.93 16.11
N VAL A 110 52.84 72.01 15.95
CA VAL A 110 51.42 71.90 15.57
C VAL A 110 51.27 71.37 14.14
N GLN A 111 52.14 71.79 13.22
CA GLN A 111 52.13 71.33 11.84
C GLN A 111 52.46 69.83 11.73
N GLU A 112 53.41 69.34 12.52
CA GLU A 112 53.75 67.90 12.59
C GLU A 112 52.58 67.07 13.15
N LYS A 113 51.97 67.50 14.26
CA LYS A 113 50.77 66.85 14.81
C LYS A 113 49.60 66.85 13.84
N LEU A 114 49.43 67.91 13.06
CA LEU A 114 48.40 67.97 12.03
C LEU A 114 48.66 66.96 10.91
N LYS A 115 49.92 66.77 10.49
CA LYS A 115 50.30 65.74 9.51
C LYS A 115 50.01 64.34 10.03
N GLU A 116 50.45 64.00 11.24
CA GLU A 116 50.17 62.70 11.87
C GLU A 116 48.65 62.42 11.94
N LYS A 117 47.86 63.38 12.41
CA LYS A 117 46.40 63.24 12.48
C LYS A 117 45.75 63.11 11.10
N SER A 118 46.29 63.78 10.08
CA SER A 118 45.79 63.64 8.71
C SER A 118 46.07 62.25 8.14
N GLU A 119 47.23 61.66 8.43
CA GLU A 119 47.58 60.30 8.02
C GLU A 119 46.74 59.24 8.75
N GLU A 120 46.53 59.40 10.07
CA GLU A 120 45.62 58.55 10.84
C GLU A 120 44.19 58.56 10.27
N LEU A 121 43.69 59.73 9.87
CA LEU A 121 42.35 59.89 9.30
C LEU A 121 42.24 59.25 7.91
N LEU A 122 43.28 59.38 7.08
CA LEU A 122 43.34 58.70 5.78
C LEU A 122 43.34 57.17 5.94
N ASN A 123 44.13 56.64 6.86
CA ASN A 123 44.16 55.20 7.15
C ASN A 123 42.80 54.70 7.67
N SER A 124 42.17 55.47 8.56
CA SER A 124 40.82 55.15 9.07
C SER A 124 39.78 55.18 7.94
N SER A 125 39.84 56.16 7.04
CA SER A 125 38.97 56.25 5.88
C SER A 125 39.13 55.06 4.94
N ARG A 126 40.37 54.62 4.70
CA ARG A 126 40.66 53.44 3.89
C ARG A 126 40.08 52.17 4.51
N LEU A 127 40.31 51.96 5.81
CA LEU A 127 39.78 50.79 6.53
C LEU A 127 38.24 50.76 6.51
N LEU A 128 37.59 51.91 6.67
CA LEU A 128 36.13 52.01 6.56
C LEU A 128 35.64 51.64 5.16
N SER A 129 36.35 52.05 4.10
CA SER A 129 36.01 51.65 2.73
C SER A 129 36.16 50.14 2.51
N GLU A 130 37.23 49.53 3.03
CA GLU A 130 37.45 48.08 2.95
C GLU A 130 36.34 47.31 3.70
N LYS A 131 35.97 47.77 4.90
CA LYS A 131 34.86 47.19 5.68
C LYS A 131 33.50 47.36 5.01
N SER A 132 33.27 48.50 4.36
CA SER A 132 32.05 48.72 3.56
C SER A 132 31.97 47.75 2.38
N GLN A 133 33.10 47.47 1.72
CA GLN A 133 33.15 46.51 0.62
C GLN A 133 32.91 45.07 1.11
N GLU A 134 33.53 44.68 2.23
CA GLU A 134 33.29 43.38 2.88
C GLU A 134 31.79 43.20 3.24
N ALA A 135 31.16 44.23 3.80
CA ALA A 135 29.73 44.19 4.14
C ALA A 135 28.86 43.98 2.89
N SER A 136 29.18 44.63 1.77
CA SER A 136 28.48 44.44 0.50
C SER A 136 28.60 42.99 -0.01
N LEU A 137 29.80 42.41 0.05
CA LEU A 137 30.01 41.02 -0.37
C LEU A 137 29.25 40.01 0.50
N LEU A 138 29.19 40.26 1.81
CA LEU A 138 28.40 39.43 2.74
C LEU A 138 26.90 39.56 2.48
N GLN A 139 26.42 40.76 2.16
CA GLN A 139 25.02 41.00 1.80
C GLN A 139 24.64 40.27 0.50
N ASP A 140 25.51 40.30 -0.52
CA ASP A 140 25.30 39.55 -1.76
C ASP A 140 25.27 38.04 -1.52
N SER A 141 26.18 37.52 -0.68
CA SER A 141 26.23 36.12 -0.28
C SER A 141 24.95 35.69 0.45
N LEU A 142 24.46 36.52 1.37
CA LEU A 142 23.20 36.30 2.08
C LEU A 142 22.01 36.23 1.11
N ALA A 143 21.92 37.18 0.17
CA ALA A 143 20.85 37.20 -0.83
C ALA A 143 20.86 35.97 -1.76
N VAL A 144 22.04 35.38 -2.03
CA VAL A 144 22.14 34.10 -2.76
C VAL A 144 21.67 32.93 -1.88
N ALA A 145 22.05 32.92 -0.60
CA ALA A 145 21.64 31.86 0.33
C ALA A 145 20.13 31.85 0.56
N GLU A 146 19.50 33.02 0.73
CA GLU A 146 18.05 33.16 0.89
C GLU A 146 17.28 32.66 -0.34
N ARG A 147 17.75 32.99 -1.55
CA ARG A 147 17.15 32.49 -2.80
C ARG A 147 17.21 30.97 -2.89
N ARG A 148 18.36 30.37 -2.56
CA ARG A 148 18.53 28.90 -2.55
C ARG A 148 17.64 28.24 -1.51
N LEU A 149 17.49 28.84 -0.33
CA LEU A 149 16.59 28.35 0.70
C LEU A 149 15.13 28.36 0.22
N ALA A 150 14.68 29.46 -0.37
CA ALA A 150 13.33 29.58 -0.92
C ALA A 150 13.06 28.58 -2.06
N GLU A 151 14.04 28.34 -2.93
CA GLU A 151 13.95 27.31 -3.97
C GLU A 151 13.84 25.91 -3.38
N SER A 152 14.67 25.58 -2.38
CA SER A 152 14.63 24.30 -1.69
C SER A 152 13.30 24.06 -0.97
N GLN A 153 12.74 25.09 -0.31
CA GLN A 153 11.42 25.01 0.33
C GLN A 153 10.32 24.67 -0.67
N ARG A 154 10.29 25.35 -1.83
CA ARG A 154 9.31 25.03 -2.89
C ARG A 154 9.48 23.60 -3.43
N GLU A 155 10.71 23.11 -3.54
CA GLU A 155 10.96 21.74 -3.99
C GLU A 155 10.45 20.72 -2.97
N VAL A 156 10.68 20.96 -1.68
CA VAL A 156 10.15 20.13 -0.58
C VAL A 156 8.63 20.11 -0.57
N GLU A 157 7.97 21.25 -0.78
CA GLU A 157 6.51 21.31 -0.86
C GLU A 157 5.96 20.48 -2.03
N ARG A 158 6.64 20.53 -3.19
CA ARG A 158 6.26 19.71 -4.36
C ARG A 158 6.47 18.21 -4.10
N THR A 159 7.58 17.81 -3.49
CA THR A 159 7.82 16.40 -3.16
C THR A 159 6.86 15.90 -2.08
N ALA A 160 6.54 16.71 -1.07
CA ALA A 160 5.53 16.39 -0.06
C ALA A 160 4.14 16.18 -0.67
N LEU A 161 3.76 17.00 -1.67
CA LEU A 161 2.50 16.82 -2.39
C LEU A 161 2.48 15.52 -3.22
N ARG A 162 3.59 15.21 -3.91
CA ARG A 162 3.73 13.93 -4.65
C ARG A 162 3.65 12.72 -3.72
N LEU A 163 4.26 12.81 -2.54
CA LEU A 163 4.22 11.75 -1.54
C LEU A 163 2.78 11.51 -1.06
N ARG A 164 2.04 12.56 -0.71
CA ARG A 164 0.62 12.46 -0.32
C ARG A 164 -0.24 11.80 -1.39
N HIS A 165 -0.06 12.15 -2.66
CA HIS A 165 -0.79 11.47 -3.75
C HIS A 165 -0.42 9.99 -3.88
N ALA A 166 0.85 9.64 -3.72
CA ALA A 166 1.29 8.24 -3.74
C ALA A 166 0.74 7.45 -2.54
N GLU A 167 0.64 8.07 -1.36
CA GLU A 167 0.00 7.50 -0.17
C GLU A 167 -1.49 7.25 -0.40
N GLU A 168 -2.23 8.24 -0.89
CA GLU A 168 -3.65 8.10 -1.24
C GLU A 168 -3.90 6.97 -2.26
N ASP A 169 -3.04 6.84 -3.26
CA ASP A 169 -3.16 5.78 -4.27
C ASP A 169 -2.81 4.41 -3.69
N SER A 170 -1.82 4.33 -2.79
CA SER A 170 -1.49 3.12 -2.03
C SER A 170 -2.63 2.68 -1.11
N GLU A 171 -3.28 3.63 -0.43
CA GLU A 171 -4.47 3.36 0.40
C GLU A 171 -5.64 2.86 -0.44
N LYS A 172 -5.92 3.51 -1.58
CA LYS A 172 -6.96 3.06 -2.52
C LYS A 172 -6.67 1.64 -3.02
N GLN A 173 -5.42 1.34 -3.37
CA GLN A 173 -5.03 -0.01 -3.81
C GLN A 173 -5.19 -1.03 -2.68
N THR A 174 -4.79 -0.68 -1.46
CA THR A 174 -4.95 -1.53 -0.27
C THR A 174 -6.43 -1.81 0.03
N ALA A 175 -7.30 -0.79 -0.05
CA ALA A 175 -8.73 -0.94 0.12
C ALA A 175 -9.35 -1.86 -0.95
N ARG A 176 -8.95 -1.69 -2.21
CA ARG A 176 -9.36 -2.58 -3.33
C ARG A 176 -8.94 -4.03 -3.07
N MET A 177 -7.68 -4.26 -2.70
CA MET A 177 -7.18 -5.61 -2.39
C MET A 177 -7.91 -6.25 -1.21
N LYS A 178 -8.15 -5.50 -0.12
CA LYS A 178 -8.93 -5.98 1.03
C LYS A 178 -10.36 -6.35 0.63
N SER A 179 -11.02 -5.51 -0.17
CA SER A 179 -12.37 -5.80 -0.67
C SER A 179 -12.43 -7.05 -1.54
N GLU A 180 -11.41 -7.27 -2.37
CA GLU A 180 -11.30 -8.44 -3.24
C GLU A 180 -11.02 -9.72 -2.44
N ILE A 181 -10.17 -9.65 -1.41
CA ILE A 181 -9.96 -10.77 -0.49
C ILE A 181 -11.27 -11.12 0.22
N ALA A 182 -11.99 -10.14 0.77
CA ALA A 182 -13.27 -10.38 1.42
C ALA A 182 -14.33 -10.97 0.46
N ARG A 183 -14.31 -10.57 -0.82
CA ARG A 183 -15.16 -11.15 -1.87
C ARG A 183 -14.81 -12.63 -2.10
N LEU A 184 -13.53 -12.94 -2.28
CA LEU A 184 -13.04 -14.31 -2.51
C LEU A 184 -13.29 -15.22 -1.29
N GLU A 185 -13.12 -14.71 -0.07
CA GLU A 185 -13.44 -15.46 1.16
C GLU A 185 -14.91 -15.83 1.23
N ARG A 186 -15.80 -14.88 0.89
CA ARG A 186 -17.25 -15.14 0.83
C ARG A 186 -17.61 -16.14 -0.25
N GLU A 187 -17.00 -16.04 -1.44
CA GLU A 187 -17.20 -17.01 -2.52
C GLU A 187 -16.74 -18.41 -2.13
N LEU A 188 -15.58 -18.52 -1.46
CA LEU A 188 -15.04 -19.78 -1.00
C LEU A 188 -15.89 -20.41 0.10
N LEU A 189 -16.44 -19.61 1.03
CA LEU A 189 -17.42 -20.08 2.01
C LEU A 189 -18.68 -20.60 1.33
N ASN A 190 -19.26 -19.83 0.41
CA ASN A 190 -20.46 -20.23 -0.33
C ASN A 190 -20.23 -21.53 -1.13
N GLU A 191 -19.08 -21.68 -1.78
CA GLU A 191 -18.74 -22.91 -2.51
C GLU A 191 -18.51 -24.09 -1.56
N ARG A 192 -17.90 -23.89 -0.39
CA ARG A 192 -17.77 -24.94 0.63
C ARG A 192 -19.13 -25.40 1.15
N GLU A 193 -20.05 -24.48 1.39
CA GLU A 193 -21.42 -24.79 1.80
C GLU A 193 -22.19 -25.53 0.71
N ARG A 194 -22.12 -25.06 -0.55
CA ARG A 194 -22.69 -25.78 -1.70
C ARG A 194 -22.10 -27.18 -1.83
N HIS A 195 -20.78 -27.32 -1.70
CA HIS A 195 -20.11 -28.60 -1.79
C HIS A 195 -20.53 -29.54 -0.65
N SER A 196 -20.57 -29.05 0.58
CA SER A 196 -21.02 -29.84 1.73
C SER A 196 -22.47 -30.29 1.57
N SER A 197 -23.34 -29.40 1.09
CA SER A 197 -24.76 -29.70 0.80
C SER A 197 -24.89 -30.76 -0.30
N SER A 198 -24.15 -30.59 -1.39
CA SER A 198 -24.12 -31.53 -2.51
C SER A 198 -23.58 -32.89 -2.05
N LEU A 199 -22.49 -32.91 -1.27
CA LEU A 199 -21.87 -34.14 -0.79
C LEU A 199 -22.80 -34.89 0.16
N LEU A 200 -23.54 -34.20 1.04
CA LEU A 200 -24.59 -34.78 1.86
C LEU A 200 -25.70 -35.40 1.01
N GLY A 201 -26.19 -34.69 -0.01
CA GLY A 201 -27.19 -35.21 -0.95
C GLY A 201 -26.70 -36.46 -1.70
N LEU A 202 -25.49 -36.41 -2.24
CA LEU A 202 -24.84 -37.52 -2.94
C LEU A 202 -24.62 -38.73 -2.01
N GLN A 203 -24.22 -38.50 -0.75
CA GLN A 203 -24.05 -39.57 0.21
C GLN A 203 -25.39 -40.25 0.58
N GLN A 204 -26.48 -39.48 0.66
CA GLN A 204 -27.82 -40.03 0.87
C GLN A 204 -28.29 -40.83 -0.35
N GLU A 205 -28.13 -40.30 -1.56
CA GLU A 205 -28.45 -41.01 -2.80
C GLU A 205 -27.64 -42.30 -2.95
N LEU A 206 -26.34 -42.28 -2.61
CA LEU A 206 -25.48 -43.45 -2.70
C LEU A 206 -25.87 -44.53 -1.67
N LYS A 207 -26.26 -44.14 -0.45
CA LYS A 207 -26.85 -45.06 0.54
C LYS A 207 -28.15 -45.68 0.04
N GLN A 208 -29.03 -44.87 -0.56
CA GLN A 208 -30.30 -45.33 -1.12
C GLN A 208 -30.08 -46.31 -2.28
N ILE A 209 -29.19 -45.97 -3.22
CA ILE A 209 -28.81 -46.82 -4.34
C ILE A 209 -28.22 -48.14 -3.84
N HIS A 210 -27.37 -48.11 -2.80
CA HIS A 210 -26.80 -49.32 -2.23
C HIS A 210 -27.88 -50.24 -1.64
N LEU A 211 -28.82 -49.69 -0.86
CA LEU A 211 -29.95 -50.43 -0.30
C LEU A 211 -30.84 -51.05 -1.41
N GLU A 212 -31.17 -50.26 -2.44
CA GLU A 212 -31.95 -50.73 -3.59
C GLU A 212 -31.21 -51.80 -4.39
N SER A 213 -29.91 -51.62 -4.62
CA SER A 213 -29.05 -52.58 -5.32
C SER A 213 -28.99 -53.91 -4.57
N SER A 214 -28.76 -53.88 -3.25
CA SER A 214 -28.76 -55.11 -2.43
C SER A 214 -30.11 -55.82 -2.48
N SER A 215 -31.21 -55.07 -2.39
CA SER A 215 -32.56 -55.65 -2.48
C SER A 215 -32.85 -56.26 -3.86
N TRP A 216 -32.48 -55.57 -4.95
CA TRP A 216 -32.67 -56.09 -6.31
C TRP A 216 -31.76 -57.27 -6.58
N GLN A 217 -30.52 -57.27 -6.09
CA GLN A 217 -29.57 -58.36 -6.30
C GLN A 217 -30.05 -59.64 -5.62
N GLU A 218 -30.59 -59.51 -4.41
CA GLU A 218 -31.20 -60.63 -3.71
C GLU A 218 -32.42 -61.20 -4.47
N ARG A 219 -33.32 -60.33 -4.94
CA ARG A 219 -34.49 -60.75 -5.75
C ARG A 219 -34.08 -61.36 -7.08
N TYR A 220 -33.12 -60.76 -7.79
CA TYR A 220 -32.58 -61.25 -9.04
C TYR A 220 -31.97 -62.65 -8.89
N MET A 221 -31.19 -62.88 -7.83
CA MET A 221 -30.61 -64.21 -7.56
C MET A 221 -31.68 -65.27 -7.33
N ARG A 222 -32.74 -64.94 -6.58
CA ARG A 222 -33.88 -65.85 -6.37
C ARG A 222 -34.63 -66.14 -7.66
N GLU A 223 -34.95 -65.12 -8.45
CA GLU A 223 -35.66 -65.30 -9.73
C GLU A 223 -34.82 -66.07 -10.75
N LYS A 224 -33.53 -65.78 -10.85
CA LYS A 224 -32.60 -66.53 -11.72
C LYS A 224 -32.50 -68.00 -11.32
N GLN A 225 -32.46 -68.29 -10.02
CA GLN A 225 -32.51 -69.66 -9.51
C GLN A 225 -33.83 -70.35 -9.90
N LYS A 226 -34.96 -69.64 -9.77
CA LYS A 226 -36.29 -70.14 -10.20
C LYS A 226 -36.33 -70.39 -11.71
N THR A 227 -35.78 -69.51 -12.54
CA THR A 227 -35.67 -69.71 -14.01
C THR A 227 -34.83 -70.93 -14.35
N SER A 228 -33.73 -71.17 -13.62
CA SER A 228 -32.89 -72.36 -13.81
C SER A 228 -33.66 -73.64 -13.48
N GLN A 229 -34.40 -73.66 -12.37
CA GLN A 229 -35.27 -74.79 -11.98
C GLN A 229 -36.36 -75.05 -13.03
N LEU A 230 -37.07 -74.01 -13.47
CA LEU A 230 -38.08 -74.11 -14.52
C LEU A 230 -37.48 -74.55 -15.86
N SER A 231 -36.25 -74.15 -16.18
CA SER A 231 -35.57 -74.61 -17.40
C SER A 231 -35.26 -76.10 -17.35
N GLU A 232 -34.90 -76.61 -16.18
CA GLU A 232 -34.69 -78.03 -15.96
C GLU A 232 -36.01 -78.80 -16.05
N GLU A 233 -37.08 -78.32 -15.41
CA GLU A 233 -38.42 -78.89 -15.50
C GLU A 233 -38.95 -78.90 -16.94
N VAL A 234 -38.85 -77.78 -17.67
CA VAL A 234 -39.23 -77.71 -19.08
C VAL A 234 -38.40 -78.69 -19.94
N SER A 235 -37.10 -78.83 -19.67
CA SER A 235 -36.25 -79.80 -20.37
C SER A 235 -36.65 -81.25 -20.08
N GLN A 236 -36.95 -81.56 -18.82
CA GLN A 236 -37.42 -82.87 -18.38
C GLN A 236 -38.79 -83.20 -18.99
N SER A 237 -39.77 -82.29 -18.92
CA SER A 237 -41.09 -82.45 -19.54
C SER A 237 -41.01 -82.57 -21.06
N ARG A 238 -40.13 -81.81 -21.73
CA ARG A 238 -39.91 -81.94 -23.17
C ARG A 238 -39.33 -83.31 -23.52
N THR A 239 -38.39 -83.81 -22.73
CA THR A 239 -37.79 -85.14 -22.92
C THR A 239 -38.81 -86.25 -22.69
N GLN A 240 -39.66 -86.12 -21.67
CA GLN A 240 -40.75 -87.05 -21.42
C GLN A 240 -41.75 -87.06 -22.58
N ARG A 241 -42.19 -85.89 -23.05
CA ARG A 241 -43.10 -85.76 -24.19
C ARG A 241 -42.54 -86.41 -25.46
N LEU A 242 -41.26 -86.20 -25.76
CA LEU A 242 -40.58 -86.86 -26.88
C LEU A 242 -40.48 -88.39 -26.72
N ARG A 243 -40.40 -88.91 -25.49
CA ARG A 243 -40.45 -90.36 -25.23
C ARG A 243 -41.85 -90.91 -25.46
N PHE A 244 -42.90 -90.19 -25.06
CA PHE A 244 -44.29 -90.56 -25.31
C PHE A 244 -44.64 -90.53 -26.80
N GLU A 245 -44.29 -89.45 -27.52
CA GLU A 245 -44.49 -89.38 -28.96
C GLU A 245 -43.82 -90.56 -29.70
N LYS A 246 -42.63 -91.00 -29.26
CA LYS A 246 -41.98 -92.20 -29.82
C LYS A 246 -42.71 -93.51 -29.48
N VAL A 247 -43.31 -93.62 -28.31
CA VAL A 247 -44.08 -94.81 -27.90
C VAL A 247 -45.43 -94.86 -28.61
N ASP A 248 -46.11 -93.73 -28.76
CA ASP A 248 -47.37 -93.63 -29.51
C ASP A 248 -47.15 -93.88 -31.01
N SER A 249 -46.05 -93.38 -31.58
CA SER A 249 -45.68 -93.67 -32.97
C SER A 249 -45.34 -95.15 -33.17
N ALA A 250 -44.68 -95.81 -32.20
CA ALA A 250 -44.39 -97.24 -32.26
C ALA A 250 -45.64 -98.13 -32.10
N ARG A 251 -46.66 -97.69 -31.35
CA ARG A 251 -47.95 -98.40 -31.25
C ARG A 251 -48.81 -98.23 -32.51
N SER A 252 -48.70 -97.09 -33.20
CA SER A 252 -49.42 -96.85 -34.46
C SER A 252 -48.86 -97.65 -35.64
N GLU A 253 -47.61 -98.13 -35.58
CA GLU A 253 -47.00 -98.95 -36.64
C GLU A 253 -47.27 -100.46 -36.50
N GLU A 254 -47.76 -100.95 -35.35
CA GLU A 254 -48.08 -102.38 -35.13
C GLU A 254 -49.53 -102.79 -35.51
N ASP A 255 -50.41 -101.86 -35.86
CA ASP A 255 -51.86 -102.11 -36.09
C ASP A 255 -52.32 -102.11 -37.57
N THR A 256 -51.41 -102.14 -38.54
CA THR A 256 -51.77 -102.29 -39.97
C THR A 256 -50.92 -103.36 -40.66
N ASP A 257 -51.38 -104.61 -40.63
CA ASP A 257 -51.66 -105.45 -41.80
C ASP A 257 -51.70 -106.94 -41.44
N ASN A 258 -52.90 -107.52 -41.43
CA ASN A 258 -53.13 -108.93 -41.68
C ASN A 258 -54.60 -109.16 -42.05
N LEU A 259 -54.85 -109.71 -43.25
CA LEU A 259 -55.67 -110.91 -43.50
C LEU A 259 -56.21 -110.94 -44.94
N GLU A 260 -55.70 -111.84 -45.77
CA GLU A 260 -56.57 -112.66 -46.62
C GLU A 260 -56.19 -114.13 -46.53
N LYS A 261 -57.23 -114.94 -46.30
CA LYS A 261 -57.22 -116.39 -46.09
C LYS A 261 -57.27 -117.11 -47.44
N GLY A 262 -56.59 -118.25 -47.53
CA GLY A 262 -56.85 -119.28 -48.53
C GLY A 262 -56.40 -120.65 -48.03
N ASN A 263 -57.35 -121.49 -47.61
CA ASN A 263 -57.13 -122.88 -47.21
C ASN A 263 -56.96 -123.79 -48.43
N SER A 264 -56.03 -124.75 -48.38
CA SER A 264 -56.32 -126.14 -48.79
C SER A 264 -55.32 -127.12 -48.16
N VAL A 265 -55.86 -128.13 -47.50
CA VAL A 265 -55.17 -129.21 -46.79
C VAL A 265 -54.73 -130.30 -47.77
N VAL A 266 -53.47 -130.74 -47.70
CA VAL A 266 -53.06 -132.12 -48.00
C VAL A 266 -52.08 -132.55 -46.90
N GLN A 267 -52.37 -133.71 -46.30
CA GLN A 267 -51.66 -134.27 -45.15
C GLN A 267 -50.25 -134.77 -45.56
N SER A 268 -49.23 -134.38 -44.79
CA SER A 268 -47.87 -134.95 -44.81
C SER A 268 -47.38 -135.16 -43.37
N PRO A 269 -46.59 -136.21 -43.05
CA PRO A 269 -46.12 -136.52 -41.70
C PRO A 269 -45.18 -135.48 -41.08
N GLU A 270 -44.76 -134.47 -41.84
CA GLU A 270 -43.93 -133.36 -41.38
C GLU A 270 -44.71 -132.35 -40.50
N LEU A 271 -46.05 -132.40 -40.51
CA LEU A 271 -46.89 -131.46 -39.77
C LEU A 271 -46.86 -131.68 -38.26
N GLU A 272 -46.56 -132.89 -37.78
CA GLU A 272 -46.65 -133.23 -36.36
C GLU A 272 -45.42 -132.71 -35.59
N ASP A 273 -44.24 -132.72 -36.22
CA ASP A 273 -43.01 -132.14 -35.67
C ASP A 273 -42.98 -130.60 -35.77
N MET A 274 -43.64 -130.04 -36.79
CA MET A 274 -43.90 -128.60 -36.90
C MET A 274 -44.96 -128.13 -35.90
N LYS A 275 -45.96 -128.97 -35.60
CA LYS A 275 -47.00 -128.66 -34.60
C LYS A 275 -46.43 -128.68 -33.19
N THR A 276 -45.55 -129.61 -32.84
CA THR A 276 -44.88 -129.61 -31.54
C THR A 276 -43.92 -128.43 -31.38
N LYS A 277 -43.18 -128.04 -32.43
CA LYS A 277 -42.36 -126.81 -32.45
C LYS A 277 -43.22 -125.55 -32.35
N TYR A 278 -44.35 -125.50 -33.04
CA TYR A 278 -45.31 -124.40 -32.97
C TYR A 278 -45.97 -124.30 -31.58
N ASP A 279 -46.36 -125.42 -30.98
CA ASP A 279 -46.96 -125.45 -29.65
C ASP A 279 -45.93 -125.09 -28.55
N ALA A 280 -44.65 -125.43 -28.74
CA ALA A 280 -43.55 -124.98 -27.89
C ALA A 280 -43.31 -123.47 -28.00
N LEU A 281 -43.22 -122.93 -29.23
CA LEU A 281 -43.11 -121.49 -29.50
C LEU A 281 -44.32 -120.71 -28.98
N LYS A 282 -45.53 -121.28 -29.09
CA LYS A 282 -46.75 -120.68 -28.56
C LYS A 282 -46.73 -120.63 -27.04
N LYS A 283 -46.23 -121.67 -26.37
CA LYS A 283 -46.01 -121.67 -24.92
C LYS A 283 -44.97 -120.64 -24.50
N GLU A 284 -43.84 -120.53 -25.20
CA GLU A 284 -42.83 -119.51 -24.94
C GLU A 284 -43.38 -118.10 -25.14
N LEU A 285 -44.16 -117.86 -26.20
CA LEU A 285 -44.82 -116.58 -26.46
C LEU A 285 -45.82 -116.21 -25.35
N THR A 286 -46.61 -117.18 -24.87
CA THR A 286 -47.53 -116.94 -23.74
C THR A 286 -46.77 -116.66 -22.44
N GLN A 287 -45.64 -117.34 -22.19
CA GLN A 287 -44.79 -117.07 -21.03
C GLN A 287 -44.08 -115.72 -21.15
N LEU A 288 -43.70 -115.29 -22.35
CA LEU A 288 -43.09 -113.98 -22.61
C LEU A 288 -44.12 -112.86 -22.41
N LYS A 289 -45.34 -113.01 -22.93
CA LYS A 289 -46.45 -112.08 -22.69
C LYS A 289 -46.82 -111.99 -21.21
N GLN A 290 -46.81 -113.12 -20.50
CA GLN A 290 -47.06 -113.15 -19.06
C GLN A 290 -45.91 -112.52 -18.26
N LYS A 291 -44.64 -112.70 -18.68
CA LYS A 291 -43.48 -111.99 -18.10
C LYS A 291 -43.51 -110.48 -18.38
N VAL A 292 -43.96 -110.04 -19.55
CA VAL A 292 -44.14 -108.60 -19.87
C VAL A 292 -45.29 -108.01 -19.06
N ALA A 293 -46.40 -108.74 -18.87
CA ALA A 293 -47.50 -108.30 -18.02
C ALA A 293 -47.15 -108.29 -16.52
N GLN A 294 -46.28 -109.21 -16.06
CA GLN A 294 -45.81 -109.26 -14.67
C GLN A 294 -44.63 -108.31 -14.37
N ASN A 295 -43.79 -108.00 -15.36
CA ASN A 295 -42.77 -106.95 -15.27
C ASN A 295 -43.33 -105.55 -15.61
N GLY A 296 -44.58 -105.46 -16.05
CA GLY A 296 -45.34 -104.22 -16.20
C GLY A 296 -45.84 -103.67 -14.86
N SER A 297 -45.06 -103.85 -13.77
CA SER A 297 -45.32 -103.17 -12.51
C SER A 297 -45.08 -101.67 -12.70
N ALA A 298 -46.19 -100.93 -12.73
CA ALA A 298 -46.27 -99.50 -12.47
C ALA A 298 -45.08 -98.66 -12.99
N GLN A 299 -45.01 -98.44 -14.32
CA GLN A 299 -44.55 -97.12 -14.74
C GLN A 299 -45.65 -96.15 -14.29
N ASP A 300 -45.37 -95.39 -13.25
CA ASP A 300 -46.14 -94.25 -12.78
C ASP A 300 -46.37 -93.28 -13.95
N PHE A 301 -47.47 -93.46 -14.68
CA PHE A 301 -47.96 -92.49 -15.66
C PHE A 301 -48.63 -91.28 -14.98
N SER A 302 -48.49 -91.15 -13.66
CA SER A 302 -48.91 -89.98 -12.88
C SER A 302 -48.00 -88.75 -13.07
N ALA A 303 -46.86 -88.91 -13.75
CA ALA A 303 -45.90 -87.83 -14.04
C ALA A 303 -45.91 -87.36 -15.51
N ILE A 304 -46.99 -87.57 -16.25
CA ILE A 304 -47.14 -86.97 -17.59
C ILE A 304 -47.69 -85.55 -17.39
N ALA A 305 -46.83 -84.54 -17.45
CA ALA A 305 -47.28 -83.16 -17.50
C ALA A 305 -48.23 -82.99 -18.69
N SER A 306 -49.47 -82.58 -18.42
CA SER A 306 -50.46 -82.32 -19.45
C SER A 306 -49.92 -81.24 -20.42
N PRO A 307 -50.32 -81.25 -21.71
CA PRO A 307 -49.88 -80.23 -22.67
C PRO A 307 -50.13 -78.78 -22.19
N GLU A 308 -51.15 -78.60 -21.36
CA GLU A 308 -51.52 -77.34 -20.71
C GLU A 308 -50.51 -76.94 -19.63
N GLU A 309 -50.08 -77.88 -18.78
CA GLU A 309 -49.02 -77.65 -17.78
C GLU A 309 -47.67 -77.34 -18.42
N PHE A 310 -47.31 -78.01 -19.51
CA PHE A 310 -46.08 -77.72 -20.25
C PHE A 310 -46.05 -76.30 -20.82
N ASN A 311 -47.17 -75.86 -21.43
CA ASN A 311 -47.30 -74.50 -21.93
C ASN A 311 -47.30 -73.46 -20.80
N ARG A 312 -47.91 -73.79 -19.66
CA ARG A 312 -47.88 -72.95 -18.46
C ARG A 312 -46.46 -72.75 -17.93
N LEU A 313 -45.64 -73.81 -17.87
CA LEU A 313 -44.23 -73.72 -17.45
C LEU A 313 -43.38 -72.87 -18.39
N ILE A 314 -43.60 -72.95 -19.71
CA ILE A 314 -42.91 -72.10 -20.69
C ILE A 314 -43.27 -70.62 -20.51
N LEU A 315 -44.55 -70.32 -20.30
CA LEU A 315 -45.03 -68.96 -20.05
C LEU A 315 -44.45 -68.40 -18.74
N GLU A 316 -44.51 -69.16 -17.65
CA GLU A 316 -43.95 -68.76 -16.35
C GLU A 316 -42.45 -68.52 -16.43
N LYS A 317 -41.70 -69.38 -17.14
CA LYS A 317 -40.28 -69.17 -17.41
C LYS A 317 -40.01 -67.86 -18.13
N ARG A 318 -40.74 -67.59 -19.22
CA ARG A 318 -40.59 -66.37 -20.03
C ARG A 318 -40.87 -65.12 -19.19
N ASP A 319 -41.92 -65.13 -18.39
CA ASP A 319 -42.31 -63.98 -17.58
C ASP A 319 -41.25 -63.69 -16.49
N ILE A 320 -40.63 -64.73 -15.91
CA ILE A 320 -39.51 -64.56 -14.95
C ILE A 320 -38.22 -64.09 -15.66
N GLU A 321 -37.93 -64.56 -16.87
CA GLU A 321 -36.81 -64.05 -17.68
C GLU A 321 -36.96 -62.56 -18.01
N GLU A 322 -38.18 -62.11 -18.30
CA GLU A 322 -38.48 -60.69 -18.51
C GLU A 322 -38.27 -59.85 -17.23
N VAL A 323 -38.65 -60.38 -16.08
CA VAL A 323 -38.35 -59.78 -14.77
C VAL A 323 -36.84 -59.67 -14.55
N CYS A 324 -36.07 -60.71 -14.84
CA CYS A 324 -34.60 -60.70 -14.76
C CYS A 324 -33.98 -59.62 -15.67
N LEU A 325 -34.43 -59.52 -16.93
CA LEU A 325 -33.99 -58.48 -17.87
C LEU A 325 -34.34 -57.06 -17.38
N SER A 326 -35.45 -56.90 -16.66
CA SER A 326 -35.82 -55.62 -16.05
C SER A 326 -34.86 -55.21 -14.94
N PHE A 327 -34.34 -56.17 -14.16
CA PHE A 327 -33.32 -55.92 -13.14
C PHE A 327 -31.97 -55.56 -13.78
N ASP A 328 -31.55 -56.25 -14.85
CA ASP A 328 -30.32 -55.92 -15.58
C ASP A 328 -30.33 -54.48 -16.10
N ARG A 329 -31.46 -54.02 -16.66
CA ARG A 329 -31.64 -52.62 -17.09
C ARG A 329 -31.56 -51.63 -15.91
N LYS A 330 -32.07 -52.00 -14.73
CA LYS A 330 -31.99 -51.17 -13.52
C LYS A 330 -30.55 -51.08 -13.00
N PHE A 331 -29.80 -52.18 -12.97
CA PHE A 331 -28.37 -52.18 -12.60
C PHE A 331 -27.51 -51.33 -13.56
N GLN A 332 -27.80 -51.38 -14.87
CA GLN A 332 -27.12 -50.52 -15.85
C GLN A 332 -27.40 -49.02 -15.60
N LYS A 333 -28.65 -48.64 -15.30
CA LYS A 333 -28.99 -47.26 -14.95
C LYS A 333 -28.30 -46.80 -13.66
N GLN A 334 -28.28 -47.63 -12.62
CA GLN A 334 -27.54 -47.33 -11.39
C GLN A 334 -26.04 -47.13 -11.64
N THR A 335 -25.43 -47.98 -12.48
CA THR A 335 -24.01 -47.84 -12.85
C THR A 335 -23.74 -46.49 -13.55
N GLN A 336 -24.65 -46.00 -14.40
CA GLN A 336 -24.50 -44.70 -15.04
C GLN A 336 -24.65 -43.54 -14.05
N VAL A 337 -25.58 -43.64 -13.10
CA VAL A 337 -25.74 -42.63 -12.04
C VAL A 337 -24.47 -42.57 -11.18
N LEU A 338 -23.95 -43.71 -10.71
CA LEU A 338 -22.71 -43.76 -9.93
C LEU A 338 -21.53 -43.10 -10.66
N LYS A 339 -21.37 -43.36 -11.97
CA LYS A 339 -20.33 -42.70 -12.80
C LYS A 339 -20.48 -41.18 -12.86
N ARG A 340 -21.71 -40.66 -12.94
CA ARG A 340 -21.96 -39.21 -12.93
C ARG A 340 -21.64 -38.59 -11.56
N LEU A 341 -22.02 -39.25 -10.47
CA LEU A 341 -21.74 -38.75 -9.12
C LEU A 341 -20.23 -38.71 -8.84
N ASP A 342 -19.49 -39.75 -9.25
CA ASP A 342 -18.02 -39.80 -9.15
C ASP A 342 -17.34 -38.68 -9.96
N GLN A 343 -17.84 -38.40 -11.17
CA GLN A 343 -17.34 -37.30 -11.98
C GLN A 343 -17.60 -35.93 -11.34
N MET A 344 -18.82 -35.68 -10.81
CA MET A 344 -19.15 -34.42 -10.13
C MET A 344 -18.30 -34.20 -8.87
N LEU A 345 -18.01 -35.27 -8.12
CA LEU A 345 -17.13 -35.20 -6.95
C LEU A 345 -15.72 -34.77 -7.36
N LYS A 346 -15.14 -35.41 -8.38
CA LYS A 346 -13.80 -35.09 -8.89
C LYS A 346 -13.69 -33.65 -9.39
N GLU A 347 -14.70 -33.16 -10.11
CA GLU A 347 -14.72 -31.78 -10.60
C GLU A 347 -14.77 -30.77 -9.44
N SER A 348 -15.54 -31.07 -8.40
CA SER A 348 -15.61 -30.23 -7.22
C SER A 348 -14.31 -30.23 -6.41
N GLU A 349 -13.71 -31.40 -6.17
CA GLU A 349 -12.42 -31.54 -5.49
C GLU A 349 -11.33 -30.75 -6.22
N ALA A 350 -11.24 -30.87 -7.55
CA ALA A 350 -10.29 -30.11 -8.37
C ALA A 350 -10.51 -28.59 -8.27
N LYS A 351 -11.77 -28.14 -8.21
CA LYS A 351 -12.10 -26.71 -8.06
C LYS A 351 -11.67 -26.18 -6.69
N VAL A 352 -11.88 -26.96 -5.62
CA VAL A 352 -11.44 -26.61 -4.26
C VAL A 352 -9.92 -26.55 -4.19
N GLU A 353 -9.21 -27.51 -4.79
CA GLU A 353 -7.75 -27.53 -4.84
C GLU A 353 -7.20 -26.29 -5.54
N LYS A 354 -7.74 -25.95 -6.72
CA LYS A 354 -7.34 -24.77 -7.50
C LYS A 354 -7.57 -23.46 -6.72
N LEU A 355 -8.72 -23.29 -6.07
CA LEU A 355 -9.01 -22.11 -5.26
C LEU A 355 -8.07 -22.02 -4.03
N THR A 356 -7.74 -23.16 -3.42
CA THR A 356 -6.82 -23.22 -2.28
C THR A 356 -5.40 -22.82 -2.69
N GLN A 357 -4.95 -23.26 -3.86
CA GLN A 357 -3.65 -22.91 -4.41
C GLN A 357 -3.55 -21.41 -4.73
N VAL A 358 -4.56 -20.84 -5.38
CA VAL A 358 -4.64 -19.39 -5.66
C VAL A 358 -4.63 -18.57 -4.37
N LYS A 359 -5.34 -19.02 -3.32
CA LYS A 359 -5.31 -18.36 -2.01
C LYS A 359 -3.91 -18.37 -1.40
N LEU A 360 -3.23 -19.52 -1.40
CA LEU A 360 -1.87 -19.66 -0.87
C LEU A 360 -0.88 -18.74 -1.60
N GLU A 361 -0.98 -18.66 -2.93
CA GLU A 361 -0.13 -17.79 -3.74
C GLU A 361 -0.35 -16.30 -3.42
N LYS A 362 -1.62 -15.87 -3.28
CA LYS A 362 -1.94 -14.49 -2.88
C LYS A 362 -1.48 -14.17 -1.45
N GLN A 363 -1.60 -15.13 -0.53
CA GLN A 363 -1.12 -14.97 0.84
C GLN A 363 0.41 -14.85 0.90
N LYS A 364 1.12 -15.64 0.10
CA LYS A 364 2.58 -15.52 -0.04
C LYS A 364 2.97 -14.16 -0.59
N ASN A 365 2.35 -13.70 -1.67
CA ASN A 365 2.63 -12.37 -2.24
C ASN A 365 2.39 -11.23 -1.24
N TYR A 366 1.37 -11.36 -0.39
CA TYR A 366 1.14 -10.40 0.70
C TYR A 366 2.24 -10.44 1.76
N GLN A 367 2.68 -11.63 2.18
CA GLN A 367 3.80 -11.78 3.13
C GLN A 367 5.11 -11.21 2.55
N ASP A 368 5.41 -11.50 1.28
CA ASP A 368 6.57 -10.97 0.58
C ASP A 368 6.52 -9.43 0.51
N PHE A 369 5.34 -8.86 0.27
CA PHE A 369 5.14 -7.40 0.30
C PHE A 369 5.36 -6.81 1.70
N VAL A 370 4.81 -7.43 2.75
CA VAL A 370 5.00 -6.98 4.13
C VAL A 370 6.48 -7.06 4.52
N GLN A 371 7.17 -8.13 4.14
CA GLN A 371 8.61 -8.27 4.39
C GLN A 371 9.40 -7.19 3.65
N TYR A 372 9.11 -6.94 2.37
CA TYR A 372 9.76 -5.87 1.61
C TYR A 372 9.58 -4.50 2.30
N VAL A 373 8.35 -4.17 2.71
CA VAL A 373 8.07 -2.91 3.43
C VAL A 373 8.83 -2.87 4.76
N GLY A 374 8.86 -3.98 5.50
CA GLY A 374 9.61 -4.12 6.74
C GLY A 374 11.11 -3.87 6.56
N GLU A 375 11.73 -4.51 5.57
CA GLU A 375 13.15 -4.33 5.23
C GLU A 375 13.46 -2.88 4.84
N LYS A 376 12.56 -2.19 4.13
CA LYS A 376 12.74 -0.76 3.81
C LYS A 376 12.62 0.13 5.04
N LEU A 377 11.70 -0.19 5.95
CA LEU A 377 11.54 0.51 7.22
C LEU A 377 12.76 0.32 8.12
N ASP A 378 13.26 -0.91 8.24
CA ASP A 378 14.47 -1.25 8.99
C ASP A 378 15.71 -0.58 8.40
N PHE A 379 15.82 -0.51 7.07
CA PHE A 379 16.89 0.23 6.40
C PHE A 379 16.85 1.73 6.76
N VAL A 380 15.67 2.35 6.72
CA VAL A 380 15.49 3.75 7.12
C VAL A 380 15.86 3.95 8.59
N VAL A 381 15.37 3.10 9.50
CA VAL A 381 15.71 3.13 10.94
C VAL A 381 17.21 2.90 11.18
N GLY A 382 17.84 2.03 10.40
CA GLY A 382 19.29 1.79 10.42
C GLY A 382 20.08 3.05 10.05
N LEU A 383 19.71 3.72 8.96
CA LEU A 383 20.31 4.99 8.53
C LEU A 383 20.17 6.09 9.58
N LEU A 384 19.05 6.12 10.30
CA LEU A 384 18.76 7.07 11.37
C LEU A 384 19.56 6.82 12.65
N SER A 385 19.95 5.56 12.87
CA SER A 385 20.70 5.13 14.04
C SER A 385 22.22 5.39 13.90
N ILE A 386 22.67 5.83 12.72
CA ILE A 386 24.09 6.13 12.46
C ILE A 386 24.52 7.38 13.25
N ARG A 387 25.26 7.14 14.34
CA ARG A 387 25.75 8.18 15.25
C ARG A 387 27.01 8.89 14.74
N SER A 388 27.93 8.19 14.07
CA SER A 388 29.21 8.76 13.60
C SER A 388 29.20 9.13 12.11
N ALA A 389 29.92 10.21 11.78
CA ALA A 389 30.09 10.66 10.40
C ALA A 389 30.91 9.67 9.54
N ASP A 390 31.84 8.92 10.15
CA ASP A 390 32.73 7.99 9.45
C ASP A 390 31.99 6.74 8.93
N THR A 391 31.01 6.22 9.70
CA THR A 391 30.18 5.08 9.27
C THR A 391 29.19 5.50 8.17
N PHE A 392 28.71 6.74 8.22
CA PHE A 392 27.91 7.33 7.16
C PHE A 392 28.73 7.53 5.87
N GLN A 393 29.96 8.04 6.01
CA GLN A 393 30.89 8.23 4.91
C GLN A 393 31.29 6.92 4.23
N ALA A 394 31.43 5.82 4.98
CA ALA A 394 31.72 4.50 4.42
C ALA A 394 30.54 3.91 3.62
N LEU A 395 29.29 4.15 4.05
CA LEU A 395 28.09 3.63 3.39
C LEU A 395 27.65 4.45 2.17
N PHE A 396 27.95 5.75 2.16
CA PHE A 396 27.58 6.69 1.08
C PHE A 396 28.80 7.25 0.33
N ALA A 397 29.96 6.59 0.43
CA ALA A 397 31.22 7.02 -0.19
C ALA A 397 31.10 7.28 -1.70
N SER A 398 30.22 6.54 -2.38
CA SER A 398 29.92 6.70 -3.81
C SER A 398 29.00 7.88 -4.13
N GLU A 399 28.13 8.30 -3.20
CA GLU A 399 27.19 9.41 -3.39
C GLU A 399 27.71 10.76 -2.87
N LEU A 400 28.67 10.74 -1.92
CA LEU A 400 29.25 11.94 -1.29
C LEU A 400 30.41 12.56 -2.11
N ALA A 401 30.59 12.19 -3.38
CA ALA A 401 31.58 12.77 -4.28
C ALA A 401 31.19 14.21 -4.71
N GLY A 402 31.22 15.15 -3.76
CA GLY A 402 30.84 16.54 -3.99
C GLY A 402 31.66 17.53 -3.16
N LYS A 403 31.95 18.70 -3.73
CA LYS A 403 32.85 19.77 -3.24
C LYS A 403 32.50 20.44 -1.87
N ARG A 404 31.61 19.87 -1.05
CA ARG A 404 31.19 20.46 0.24
C ARG A 404 31.83 19.74 1.43
N PRO A 405 32.05 20.42 2.57
CA PRO A 405 32.52 19.77 3.79
C PRO A 405 31.59 18.64 4.25
N LEU A 406 32.15 17.49 4.61
CA LEU A 406 31.42 16.28 5.04
C LEU A 406 30.46 16.52 6.21
N SER A 407 30.84 17.37 7.15
CA SER A 407 29.97 17.77 8.27
C SER A 407 28.65 18.39 7.81
N PHE A 408 28.68 19.15 6.71
CA PHE A 408 27.51 19.79 6.12
C PHE A 408 26.63 18.79 5.39
N GLN A 409 27.22 17.84 4.64
CA GLN A 409 26.49 16.79 3.93
C GLN A 409 25.80 15.82 4.92
N VAL A 410 26.48 15.45 6.00
CA VAL A 410 25.92 14.63 7.08
C VAL A 410 24.78 15.37 7.80
N ALA A 411 24.93 16.66 8.09
CA ALA A 411 23.87 17.46 8.70
C ALA A 411 22.65 17.62 7.77
N GLU A 412 22.88 17.84 6.48
CA GLU A 412 21.82 17.96 5.48
C GLU A 412 21.02 16.66 5.32
N ILE A 413 21.70 15.50 5.30
CA ILE A 413 21.04 14.21 5.19
C ILE A 413 20.36 13.83 6.50
N LYS A 414 20.98 14.06 7.67
CA LYS A 414 20.32 13.88 8.98
C LYS A 414 19.08 14.76 9.12
N SER A 415 19.11 16.00 8.63
CA SER A 415 17.95 16.90 8.62
C SER A 415 16.83 16.38 7.71
N LYS A 416 17.16 15.92 6.50
CA LYS A 416 16.17 15.34 5.57
C LYS A 416 15.56 14.05 6.13
N PHE A 417 16.37 13.19 6.76
CA PHE A 417 15.90 11.97 7.40
C PHE A 417 15.07 12.23 8.66
N HIS A 418 15.44 13.21 9.49
CA HIS A 418 14.65 13.61 10.65
C HIS A 418 13.27 14.12 10.25
N TRP A 419 13.20 14.91 9.17
CA TRP A 419 11.94 15.41 8.62
C TRP A 419 11.07 14.26 8.08
N VAL A 420 11.64 13.35 7.28
CA VAL A 420 10.91 12.16 6.77
C VAL A 420 10.40 11.28 7.91
N LEU A 421 11.17 11.12 9.00
CA LEU A 421 10.74 10.41 10.21
C LEU A 421 9.57 11.07 10.93
N GLN A 422 9.61 12.40 11.02
CA GLN A 422 8.56 13.17 11.67
C GLN A 422 7.25 13.03 10.88
N GLU A 423 7.36 12.99 9.56
CA GLU A 423 6.24 12.74 8.66
C GLU A 423 5.71 11.30 8.78
N ILE A 424 6.59 10.29 8.75
CA ILE A 424 6.19 8.88 8.94
C ILE A 424 5.56 8.66 10.33
N ARG A 425 6.10 9.28 11.39
CA ARG A 425 5.49 9.21 12.73
C ARG A 425 4.14 9.90 12.78
N SER A 426 3.99 11.07 12.13
CA SER A 426 2.72 11.77 12.02
C SER A 426 1.67 10.89 11.32
N LEU A 427 2.06 10.23 10.23
CA LEU A 427 1.21 9.32 9.46
C LEU A 427 0.84 8.05 10.25
N CYS A 428 1.80 7.42 10.95
CA CYS A 428 1.53 6.25 11.78
C CYS A 428 0.71 6.58 13.05
N LEU A 429 0.88 7.77 13.64
CA LEU A 429 0.07 8.22 14.78
C LEU A 429 -1.34 8.66 14.34
N GLY A 430 -1.49 9.26 13.17
CA GLY A 430 -2.79 9.54 12.55
C GLY A 430 -3.60 8.27 12.26
N GLU A 431 -2.93 7.18 11.86
CA GLU A 431 -3.56 5.85 11.74
C GLU A 431 -3.95 5.24 13.09
N ALA A 432 -3.21 5.52 14.17
CA ALA A 432 -3.53 5.04 15.51
C ALA A 432 -4.70 5.82 16.15
N GLU A 433 -4.79 7.13 15.90
CA GLU A 433 -5.89 8.00 16.34
C GLU A 433 -7.20 7.73 15.58
N SER A 434 -7.13 7.44 14.28
CA SER A 434 -8.31 7.05 13.48
C SER A 434 -8.84 5.64 13.83
N LYS A 435 -7.95 4.71 14.20
CA LYS A 435 -8.34 3.37 14.71
C LYS A 435 -8.90 3.41 16.13
N THR A 436 -8.54 4.39 16.96
CA THR A 436 -9.11 4.55 18.32
C THR A 436 -10.44 5.31 18.32
N GLN A 437 -10.65 6.25 17.39
CA GLN A 437 -11.94 6.94 17.22
C GLN A 437 -13.04 6.06 16.59
N SER A 438 -12.68 5.05 15.79
CA SER A 438 -13.64 4.07 15.26
C SER A 438 -14.08 3.01 16.28
N ILE A 439 -13.39 2.90 17.43
CA ILE A 439 -13.73 2.00 18.54
C ILE A 439 -14.63 2.68 19.59
N THR A 440 -14.80 4.00 19.54
CA THR A 440 -15.58 4.77 20.55
C THR A 440 -17.03 5.11 20.15
N CYS A 441 -17.59 4.47 19.11
CA CYS A 441 -19.04 4.50 18.89
C CYS A 441 -19.72 3.36 19.67
N PRO A 442 -20.51 3.64 20.72
CA PRO A 442 -21.24 2.60 21.43
C PRO A 442 -22.31 2.00 20.52
N SER A 443 -22.31 0.68 20.51
CA SER A 443 -23.21 -0.21 19.80
C SER A 443 -24.69 0.15 20.07
N GLN A 444 -25.44 0.49 19.02
CA GLN A 444 -26.87 0.18 19.02
C GLN A 444 -27.00 -1.34 18.91
N VAL A 445 -27.22 -1.97 20.06
CA VAL A 445 -27.60 -3.38 20.17
C VAL A 445 -29.00 -3.52 19.57
N HIS A 446 -29.08 -3.92 18.30
CA HIS A 446 -30.29 -4.54 17.78
C HIS A 446 -30.38 -5.94 18.40
N HIS A 447 -31.13 -6.05 19.51
CA HIS A 447 -31.59 -7.33 20.01
C HIS A 447 -32.58 -7.92 18.99
N CYS A 448 -32.18 -9.02 18.36
CA CYS A 448 -33.10 -9.96 17.74
C CYS A 448 -34.00 -10.57 18.82
N SER A 449 -35.27 -10.16 18.86
CA SER A 449 -36.31 -10.89 19.60
C SER A 449 -36.71 -12.14 18.81
N SER A 450 -36.13 -13.26 19.19
CA SER A 450 -36.65 -14.60 18.87
C SER A 450 -37.91 -14.86 19.69
N SER A 451 -38.97 -15.27 19.00
CA SER A 451 -40.24 -15.72 19.58
C SER A 451 -40.04 -17.01 20.39
N GLY A 452 -40.57 -17.07 21.60
CA GLY A 452 -40.58 -18.31 22.37
C GLY A 452 -41.42 -18.24 23.64
N SER A 453 -42.63 -18.78 23.55
CA SER A 453 -43.44 -19.36 24.63
C SER A 453 -43.98 -18.48 25.77
N ASP A 454 -45.31 -18.36 25.73
CA ASP A 454 -46.25 -18.20 26.83
C ASP A 454 -45.84 -18.87 28.15
N ALA A 455 -45.80 -18.08 29.22
CA ALA A 455 -46.22 -18.50 30.56
C ALA A 455 -46.62 -17.26 31.38
N LYS A 456 -47.93 -16.99 31.45
CA LYS A 456 -48.53 -16.03 32.38
C LYS A 456 -48.28 -16.48 33.83
N VAL A 457 -47.44 -15.76 34.57
CA VAL A 457 -47.43 -15.80 36.04
C VAL A 457 -47.65 -14.38 36.56
N LYS A 458 -48.81 -14.16 37.18
CA LYS A 458 -49.25 -12.89 37.77
C LYS A 458 -48.35 -12.50 38.96
N PRO A 459 -47.86 -11.25 39.07
CA PRO A 459 -47.37 -10.74 40.34
C PRO A 459 -48.52 -10.20 41.20
N LYS A 460 -48.53 -10.67 42.45
CA LYS A 460 -49.39 -10.23 43.56
C LYS A 460 -49.19 -8.73 43.83
N LYS A 461 -50.31 -8.04 44.05
CA LYS A 461 -50.36 -6.71 44.67
C LYS A 461 -49.75 -6.78 46.08
N LEU A 462 -48.85 -5.86 46.40
CA LEU A 462 -48.56 -5.44 47.76
C LEU A 462 -48.78 -3.93 47.84
N TYR A 463 -49.84 -3.58 48.57
CA TYR A 463 -50.11 -2.24 49.08
C TYR A 463 -49.29 -2.01 50.35
N ARG A 464 -48.78 -0.78 50.52
CA ARG A 464 -48.56 -0.02 51.77
C ARG A 464 -47.63 1.16 51.44
N SER A 465 -47.89 2.40 51.79
CA SER A 465 -49.01 3.07 52.48
C SER A 465 -49.08 4.49 51.96
#